data_AF-A0A2J6SJ80-F1
#
_entry.id   AF-A0A2J6SJ80-F1
#
_cell.length_a   1.000
_cell.length_b   1.000
_cell.length_c   1.000
_cell.angle_alpha   90.00
_cell.angle_beta   90.00
_cell.angle_gamma   90.00
#
_symmetry.space_group_name_H-M   'P 1'
#
loop_
_entity.id
_entity.type
_entity.pdbx_description
1 polymer ?
#
loop_
_entity_poly.entity_id
_entity_poly.type
_entity_poly.pdbx_seq_one_letter_code
_entity_poly.pdbx_strand_id
1 'polypeptide(L)'
;MIRCPWPSCVINSSFQTEAEASGHLDTHQNAMLESWNGPTKCSWPNCSSTLFKEKHLLNRHLRNIHITPLRCSVVGCSRLQPFGKESDLKRHVKEIHENLRILCPVESCESNSIGFARKYNLDKHMREEHVNVRCTLNHCGASILDGEQESHIKDAHGDYECALSACGDGLPSRFTMEAARLHLISVHKMDKNTAYSPFNPYYSLRKNHIIDRKAFVRFYLIKKFEDCQACLDSLPGAN
;
A
#
# COMPACT_ATOMS: atom_id res chain seq x y z
N MET A 1 -16.18 -36.31 13.15
CA MET A 1 -15.04 -37.24 13.07
C MET A 1 -14.29 -36.97 11.77
N ILE A 2 -13.08 -36.39 11.86
CA ILE A 2 -12.27 -35.92 10.73
C ILE A 2 -11.20 -36.98 10.42
N ARG A 3 -10.92 -37.25 9.14
CA ARG A 3 -9.94 -38.27 8.74
C ARG A 3 -8.77 -37.64 7.99
N CYS A 4 -7.60 -38.24 8.12
CA CYS A 4 -6.45 -37.88 7.32
C CYS A 4 -6.73 -38.18 5.83
N PRO A 5 -6.46 -37.25 4.89
CA PRO A 5 -6.71 -37.49 3.48
C PRO A 5 -5.64 -38.34 2.79
N TRP A 6 -4.50 -38.64 3.45
CA TRP A 6 -3.44 -39.47 2.88
C TRP A 6 -3.75 -40.97 3.03
N PRO A 7 -3.92 -41.72 1.92
CA PRO A 7 -4.23 -43.15 1.98
C PRO A 7 -3.16 -43.99 2.70
N SER A 8 -1.89 -43.59 2.60
CA SER A 8 -0.75 -44.27 3.21
C SER A 8 -0.38 -43.74 4.59
N CYS A 9 -1.18 -42.84 5.18
CA CYS A 9 -0.92 -42.34 6.51
C CYS A 9 -1.18 -43.44 7.56
N VAL A 10 -0.16 -43.79 8.33
CA VAL A 10 -0.26 -44.81 9.40
C VAL A 10 -1.13 -44.31 10.56
N ILE A 11 -1.16 -42.99 10.77
CA ILE A 11 -2.01 -42.29 11.76
C ILE A 11 -3.38 -41.99 11.13
N ASN A 12 -3.97 -42.95 10.40
CA ASN A 12 -5.32 -42.85 9.85
C ASN A 12 -6.41 -42.94 10.95
N SER A 13 -6.04 -42.58 12.17
CA SER A 13 -6.94 -42.41 13.30
C SER A 13 -7.87 -41.25 13.01
N SER A 14 -9.14 -41.51 13.22
CA SER A 14 -10.20 -40.55 13.07
C SER A 14 -10.18 -39.54 14.23
N PHE A 15 -9.94 -38.27 13.93
CA PHE A 15 -9.84 -37.17 14.91
C PHE A 15 -11.23 -36.72 15.38
N GLN A 16 -11.36 -36.38 16.65
CA GLN A 16 -12.62 -35.90 17.22
C GLN A 16 -12.80 -34.41 17.01
N THR A 17 -11.70 -33.64 17.08
CA THR A 17 -11.72 -32.18 16.93
C THR A 17 -10.93 -31.70 15.71
N GLU A 18 -11.25 -30.50 15.22
CA GLU A 18 -10.49 -29.83 14.16
C GLU A 18 -9.06 -29.50 14.61
N ALA A 19 -8.85 -29.22 15.90
CA ALA A 19 -7.54 -28.92 16.46
C ALA A 19 -6.60 -30.14 16.42
N GLU A 20 -7.11 -31.32 16.80
CA GLU A 20 -6.38 -32.59 16.69
C GLU A 20 -6.03 -32.91 15.23
N ALA A 21 -7.01 -32.76 14.33
CA ALA A 21 -6.79 -32.97 12.91
C ALA A 21 -5.74 -31.99 12.35
N SER A 22 -5.86 -30.69 12.68
CA SER A 22 -4.91 -29.66 12.22
C SER A 22 -3.49 -29.96 12.70
N GLY A 23 -3.31 -30.31 13.98
CA GLY A 23 -2.00 -30.65 14.53
C GLY A 23 -1.38 -31.88 13.85
N HIS A 24 -2.17 -32.89 13.48
CA HIS A 24 -1.67 -33.98 12.65
C HIS A 24 -1.33 -33.52 11.23
N LEU A 25 -2.18 -32.72 10.58
CA LEU A 25 -1.99 -32.27 9.21
C LEU A 25 -0.77 -31.33 9.05
N ASP A 26 -0.35 -30.63 10.11
CA ASP A 26 0.91 -29.88 10.15
C ASP A 26 2.12 -30.79 9.85
N THR A 27 2.09 -32.08 10.23
CA THR A 27 3.18 -33.02 9.92
C THR A 27 3.35 -33.26 8.42
N HIS A 28 2.23 -33.36 7.68
CA HIS A 28 2.26 -33.50 6.22
C HIS A 28 2.71 -32.20 5.55
N GLN A 29 2.28 -31.05 6.05
CA GLN A 29 2.77 -29.76 5.58
C GLN A 29 4.28 -29.63 5.74
N ASN A 30 4.82 -29.96 6.91
CA ASN A 30 6.25 -29.85 7.18
C ASN A 30 7.06 -30.76 6.23
N ALA A 31 6.64 -32.02 6.05
CA ALA A 31 7.28 -32.92 5.09
C ALA A 31 7.26 -32.38 3.65
N MET A 32 6.16 -31.75 3.23
CA MET A 32 6.06 -31.10 1.91
C MET A 32 6.97 -29.87 1.78
N LEU A 33 7.14 -29.11 2.87
CA LEU A 33 8.02 -27.93 2.89
C LEU A 33 9.50 -28.30 2.98
N GLU A 34 9.85 -29.39 3.65
CA GLU A 34 11.21 -29.94 3.71
C GLU A 34 11.67 -30.50 2.37
N SER A 35 10.77 -31.18 1.65
CA SER A 35 11.01 -31.70 0.30
C SER A 35 10.98 -30.64 -0.81
N TRP A 36 10.74 -29.37 -0.48
CA TRP A 36 10.73 -28.28 -1.44
C TRP A 36 12.11 -28.06 -2.08
N ASN A 37 12.20 -28.30 -3.39
CA ASN A 37 13.42 -28.14 -4.18
C ASN A 37 13.28 -27.15 -5.36
N GLY A 38 12.19 -26.39 -5.41
CA GLY A 38 11.92 -25.45 -6.50
C GLY A 38 10.43 -25.29 -6.78
N PRO A 39 10.06 -24.58 -7.85
CA PRO A 39 8.67 -24.39 -8.21
C PRO A 39 7.92 -25.71 -8.34
N THR A 40 6.87 -25.91 -7.55
CA THR A 40 6.09 -27.16 -7.54
C THR A 40 4.61 -26.90 -7.29
N LYS A 41 3.77 -27.86 -7.65
CA LYS A 41 2.33 -27.86 -7.35
C LYS A 41 2.08 -28.48 -5.98
N CYS A 42 0.94 -28.15 -5.36
CA CYS A 42 0.54 -28.83 -4.13
C CYS A 42 0.31 -30.32 -4.40
N SER A 43 0.97 -31.18 -3.60
CA SER A 43 0.80 -32.63 -3.66
C SER A 43 -0.25 -33.16 -2.68
N TRP A 44 -1.05 -32.26 -2.07
CA TRP A 44 -2.14 -32.65 -1.18
C TRP A 44 -3.19 -33.45 -1.96
N PRO A 45 -3.75 -34.54 -1.40
CA PRO A 45 -4.78 -35.33 -2.07
C PRO A 45 -5.96 -34.48 -2.52
N ASN A 46 -6.39 -34.67 -3.78
CA ASN A 46 -7.47 -33.91 -4.42
C ASN A 46 -7.26 -32.39 -4.51
N CYS A 47 -6.01 -31.91 -4.50
CA CYS A 47 -5.71 -30.50 -4.69
C CYS A 47 -5.33 -30.17 -6.14
N SER A 48 -6.12 -29.31 -6.79
CA SER A 48 -5.88 -28.82 -8.15
C SER A 48 -5.21 -27.44 -8.17
N SER A 49 -4.22 -27.22 -7.31
CA SER A 49 -3.52 -25.93 -7.19
C SER A 49 -2.68 -25.58 -8.43
N THR A 50 -2.43 -24.29 -8.61
CA THR A 50 -1.45 -23.79 -9.58
C THR A 50 -0.02 -24.00 -9.09
N LEU A 51 0.95 -23.82 -10.00
CA LEU A 51 2.37 -23.90 -9.67
C LEU A 51 2.74 -22.78 -8.67
N PHE A 52 3.32 -23.17 -7.54
CA PHE A 52 3.92 -22.23 -6.60
C PHE A 52 5.36 -21.97 -7.02
N LYS A 53 5.75 -20.70 -7.15
CA LYS A 53 7.14 -20.33 -7.48
C LYS A 53 8.04 -20.25 -6.25
N GLU A 54 7.44 -20.05 -5.08
CA GLU A 54 8.16 -19.77 -3.84
C GLU A 54 7.60 -20.62 -2.70
N LYS A 55 8.50 -21.11 -1.83
CA LYS A 55 8.18 -21.97 -0.69
C LYS A 55 7.14 -21.33 0.24
N HIS A 56 7.24 -20.02 0.47
CA HIS A 56 6.32 -19.30 1.37
C HIS A 56 4.88 -19.25 0.81
N LEU A 57 4.71 -19.24 -0.51
CA LEU A 57 3.40 -19.27 -1.15
C LEU A 57 2.75 -20.65 -1.01
N LEU A 58 3.53 -21.72 -1.18
CA LEU A 58 3.07 -23.08 -0.90
C LEU A 58 2.71 -23.23 0.57
N ASN A 59 3.57 -22.79 1.49
CA ASN A 59 3.32 -22.83 2.93
C ASN A 59 1.96 -22.19 3.29
N ARG A 60 1.74 -20.96 2.82
CA ARG A 60 0.45 -20.26 3.02
C ARG A 60 -0.73 -21.03 2.44
N HIS A 61 -0.59 -21.60 1.24
CA HIS A 61 -1.64 -22.40 0.62
C HIS A 61 -1.99 -23.64 1.45
N LEU A 62 -0.99 -24.42 1.88
CA LEU A 62 -1.18 -25.61 2.71
C LEU A 62 -1.94 -25.25 3.98
N ARG A 63 -1.50 -24.19 4.67
CA ARG A 63 -2.14 -23.71 5.89
C ARG A 63 -3.58 -23.26 5.67
N ASN A 64 -3.83 -22.38 4.69
CA ASN A 64 -5.10 -21.69 4.52
C ASN A 64 -6.16 -22.47 3.74
N ILE A 65 -5.78 -23.53 3.04
CA ILE A 65 -6.71 -24.34 2.23
C ILE A 65 -6.93 -25.72 2.86
N HIS A 66 -5.89 -26.32 3.46
CA HIS A 66 -5.96 -27.73 3.85
C HIS A 66 -5.91 -27.98 5.36
N ILE A 67 -5.11 -27.24 6.12
CA ILE A 67 -4.88 -27.50 7.56
C ILE A 67 -5.86 -26.71 8.41
N THR A 68 -5.81 -25.38 8.27
CA THR A 68 -6.74 -24.44 8.91
C THR A 68 -7.45 -23.65 7.81
N PRO A 69 -8.43 -24.26 7.11
CA PRO A 69 -9.05 -23.66 5.95
C PRO A 69 -9.73 -22.35 6.31
N LEU A 70 -9.37 -21.25 5.63
CA LEU A 70 -9.97 -19.95 5.88
C LEU A 70 -11.36 -19.89 5.26
N ARG A 71 -12.40 -20.23 6.02
CA ARG A 71 -13.79 -20.23 5.58
C ARG A 71 -14.55 -19.04 6.17
N CYS A 72 -15.61 -18.63 5.51
CA CYS A 72 -16.54 -17.67 6.11
C CYS A 72 -17.32 -18.36 7.24
N SER A 73 -17.33 -17.74 8.42
CA SER A 73 -18.05 -18.23 9.60
C SER A 73 -19.51 -17.77 9.67
N VAL A 74 -19.95 -16.93 8.74
CA VAL A 74 -21.33 -16.42 8.73
C VAL A 74 -22.30 -17.54 8.33
N VAL A 75 -23.29 -17.79 9.19
CA VAL A 75 -24.32 -18.82 9.00
C VAL A 75 -25.09 -18.55 7.71
N GLY A 76 -25.24 -19.57 6.87
CA GLY A 76 -25.95 -19.46 5.58
C GLY A 76 -25.14 -18.79 4.46
N CYS A 77 -23.86 -18.49 4.66
CA CYS A 77 -23.02 -17.97 3.58
C CYS A 77 -22.89 -18.98 2.42
N SER A 78 -23.20 -18.55 1.20
CA SER A 78 -23.10 -19.38 -0.01
C SER A 78 -21.65 -19.71 -0.41
N ARG A 79 -20.65 -19.01 0.15
CA ARG A 79 -19.25 -19.14 -0.22
C ARG A 79 -18.56 -20.23 0.62
N LEU A 80 -18.72 -21.48 0.18
CA LEU A 80 -18.26 -22.67 0.93
C LEU A 80 -16.74 -22.96 0.84
N GLN A 81 -16.07 -22.62 -0.27
CA GLN A 81 -14.65 -22.94 -0.46
C GLN A 81 -13.74 -22.02 0.37
N PRO A 82 -12.61 -22.52 0.89
CA PRO A 82 -11.68 -21.70 1.65
C PRO A 82 -10.99 -20.63 0.80
N PHE A 83 -10.54 -19.56 1.45
CA PHE A 83 -9.79 -18.47 0.87
C PHE A 83 -8.28 -18.74 0.99
N GLY A 84 -7.51 -18.42 -0.05
CA GLY A 84 -6.05 -18.56 -0.01
C GLY A 84 -5.35 -17.52 0.87
N LYS A 85 -6.03 -16.42 1.22
CA LYS A 85 -5.50 -15.32 2.04
C LYS A 85 -6.56 -14.81 3.02
N GLU A 86 -6.12 -14.41 4.20
CA GLU A 86 -6.97 -13.80 5.21
C GLU A 86 -7.55 -12.45 4.75
N SER A 87 -6.79 -11.67 3.98
CA SER A 87 -7.26 -10.42 3.37
C SER A 87 -8.46 -10.63 2.46
N ASP A 88 -8.51 -11.74 1.74
CA ASP A 88 -9.62 -12.08 0.84
C ASP A 88 -10.87 -12.50 1.62
N LEU A 89 -10.70 -13.25 2.70
CA LEU A 89 -11.79 -13.60 3.62
C LEU A 89 -12.37 -12.36 4.29
N LYS A 90 -11.52 -11.49 4.87
CA LYS A 90 -11.95 -10.24 5.50
C LYS A 90 -12.72 -9.37 4.50
N ARG A 91 -12.19 -9.24 3.28
CA ARG A 91 -12.86 -8.52 2.20
C ARG A 91 -14.23 -9.12 1.87
N HIS A 92 -14.31 -10.45 1.74
CA HIS A 92 -15.57 -11.14 1.50
C HIS A 92 -16.61 -10.83 2.59
N VAL A 93 -16.21 -10.88 3.87
CA VAL A 93 -17.12 -10.57 4.98
C VAL A 93 -17.62 -9.13 4.89
N LYS A 94 -16.73 -8.16 4.67
CA LYS A 94 -17.11 -6.75 4.51
C LYS A 94 -18.09 -6.51 3.36
N GLU A 95 -17.83 -7.13 2.22
CA GLU A 95 -18.61 -6.89 1.00
C GLU A 95 -19.97 -7.58 0.99
N ILE A 96 -20.05 -8.79 1.55
CA ILE A 96 -21.25 -9.64 1.45
C ILE A 96 -22.11 -9.55 2.71
N HIS A 97 -21.48 -9.40 3.89
CA HIS A 97 -22.19 -9.50 5.17
C HIS A 97 -22.34 -8.16 5.89
N GLU A 98 -21.41 -7.21 5.67
CA GLU A 98 -21.46 -5.89 6.34
C GLU A 98 -21.99 -4.77 5.42
N ASN A 99 -22.10 -5.01 4.10
CA ASN A 99 -22.56 -4.05 3.08
C ASN A 99 -21.96 -2.64 3.25
N LEU A 100 -20.70 -2.56 3.69
CA LEU A 100 -20.02 -1.28 3.88
C LEU A 100 -19.73 -0.66 2.51
N ARG A 101 -20.46 0.40 2.19
CA ARG A 101 -20.22 1.22 1.00
C ARG A 101 -19.30 2.38 1.36
N ILE A 102 -18.33 2.63 0.49
CA ILE A 102 -17.44 3.79 0.58
C ILE A 102 -18.02 4.83 -0.37
N LEU A 103 -18.52 5.94 0.17
CA LEU A 103 -19.18 6.99 -0.59
C LEU A 103 -18.15 7.81 -1.37
N CYS A 104 -18.53 8.33 -2.54
CA CYS A 104 -17.77 9.38 -3.20
C CYS A 104 -17.77 10.64 -2.33
N PRO A 105 -16.63 11.31 -2.06
CA PRO A 105 -16.61 12.51 -1.22
C PRO A 105 -17.21 13.75 -1.91
N VAL A 106 -17.41 13.74 -3.23
CA VAL A 106 -17.98 14.87 -3.98
C VAL A 106 -19.50 14.86 -3.81
N GLU A 107 -20.03 15.83 -3.04
CA GLU A 107 -21.46 15.90 -2.69
C GLU A 107 -22.41 15.96 -3.89
N SER A 108 -21.97 16.53 -5.02
CA SER A 108 -22.75 16.60 -6.26
C SER A 108 -22.72 15.31 -7.09
N CYS A 109 -21.93 14.31 -6.70
CA CYS A 109 -21.80 13.04 -7.41
C CYS A 109 -22.89 12.06 -6.99
N GLU A 110 -23.54 11.40 -7.94
CA GLU A 110 -24.52 10.35 -7.64
C GLU A 110 -23.92 9.22 -6.79
N SER A 111 -22.63 8.94 -6.99
CA SER A 111 -21.89 7.93 -6.21
C SER A 111 -21.61 8.34 -4.75
N ASN A 112 -21.91 9.58 -4.35
CA ASN A 112 -21.92 10.00 -2.94
C ASN A 112 -23.11 9.36 -2.19
N SER A 113 -24.22 9.09 -2.87
CA SER A 113 -25.39 8.41 -2.28
C SER A 113 -25.34 6.89 -2.44
N ILE A 114 -24.84 6.39 -3.56
CA ILE A 114 -24.79 4.95 -3.86
C ILE A 114 -23.58 4.28 -3.19
N GLY A 115 -22.42 4.92 -3.30
CA GLY A 115 -21.15 4.41 -2.82
C GLY A 115 -20.61 3.18 -3.55
N PHE A 116 -19.40 2.78 -3.17
CA PHE A 116 -18.65 1.69 -3.77
C PHE A 116 -18.40 0.56 -2.78
N ALA A 117 -18.39 -0.69 -3.26
CA ALA A 117 -17.99 -1.84 -2.45
C ALA A 117 -16.52 -1.82 -2.02
N ARG A 118 -15.65 -1.11 -2.76
CA ARG A 118 -14.18 -1.18 -2.63
C ARG A 118 -13.54 0.19 -2.85
N LYS A 119 -12.45 0.46 -2.11
CA LYS A 119 -11.64 1.68 -2.27
C LYS A 119 -11.08 1.78 -3.69
N TYR A 120 -10.58 0.68 -4.25
CA TYR A 120 -10.10 0.67 -5.64
C TYR A 120 -11.14 1.16 -6.66
N ASN A 121 -12.42 0.78 -6.48
CA ASN A 121 -13.48 1.21 -7.38
C ASN A 121 -13.80 2.69 -7.19
N LEU A 122 -13.80 3.17 -5.94
CA LEU A 122 -13.88 4.61 -5.66
C LEU A 122 -12.70 5.32 -6.34
N ASP A 123 -11.44 4.94 -6.05
CA ASP A 123 -10.26 5.58 -6.63
C ASP A 123 -10.30 5.59 -8.18
N LYS A 124 -10.82 4.52 -8.79
CA LYS A 124 -11.03 4.45 -10.24
C LYS A 124 -12.10 5.44 -10.70
N HIS A 125 -13.30 5.39 -10.12
CA HIS A 125 -14.38 6.33 -10.40
C HIS A 125 -13.89 7.78 -10.26
N MET A 126 -13.17 8.06 -9.19
CA MET A 126 -12.66 9.39 -8.93
C MET A 126 -11.67 9.86 -10.01
N ARG A 127 -10.81 8.97 -10.52
CA ARG A 127 -9.89 9.29 -11.63
C ARG A 127 -10.62 9.55 -12.95
N GLU A 128 -11.73 8.88 -13.20
CA GLU A 128 -12.44 8.91 -14.48
C GLU A 128 -13.51 10.01 -14.54
N GLU A 129 -14.23 10.24 -13.43
CA GLU A 129 -15.44 11.08 -13.39
C GLU A 129 -15.24 12.44 -12.70
N HIS A 130 -14.11 12.64 -12.01
CA HIS A 130 -13.83 13.89 -11.32
C HIS A 130 -12.55 14.56 -11.82
N VAL A 131 -12.52 15.89 -11.70
CA VAL A 131 -11.34 16.68 -12.06
C VAL A 131 -10.22 16.33 -11.09
N ASN A 132 -9.16 15.75 -11.64
CA ASN A 132 -7.96 15.48 -10.89
C ASN A 132 -7.05 16.71 -10.96
N VAL A 133 -6.55 17.14 -9.81
CA VAL A 133 -5.44 18.08 -9.72
C VAL A 133 -4.12 17.31 -9.67
N ARG A 134 -3.08 17.82 -10.31
CA ARG A 134 -1.73 17.24 -10.10
C ARG A 134 -1.22 17.64 -8.73
N CYS A 135 -0.44 16.75 -8.11
CA CYS A 135 0.34 17.12 -6.93
C CYS A 135 1.18 18.36 -7.25
N THR A 136 1.21 19.31 -6.32
CA THR A 136 1.96 20.55 -6.48
C THR A 136 3.47 20.35 -6.32
N LEU A 137 3.90 19.20 -5.79
CA LEU A 137 5.31 18.85 -5.66
C LEU A 137 5.86 18.29 -6.97
N ASN A 138 6.93 18.91 -7.47
CA ASN A 138 7.49 18.62 -8.79
C ASN A 138 7.98 17.17 -8.97
N HIS A 139 8.44 16.52 -7.88
CA HIS A 139 8.85 15.12 -7.92
C HIS A 139 7.66 14.14 -7.85
N CYS A 140 6.43 14.65 -7.67
CA CYS A 140 5.23 13.84 -7.55
C CYS A 140 4.34 13.98 -8.79
N GLY A 141 4.36 12.96 -9.63
CA GLY A 141 3.48 12.88 -10.81
C GLY A 141 2.03 12.45 -10.49
N ALA A 142 1.64 12.39 -9.22
CA ALA A 142 0.32 11.89 -8.83
C ALA A 142 -0.80 12.83 -9.28
N SER A 143 -1.83 12.26 -9.92
CA SER A 143 -3.13 12.89 -10.09
C SER A 143 -3.94 12.65 -8.82
N ILE A 144 -4.24 13.72 -8.10
CA ILE A 144 -4.98 13.76 -6.84
C ILE A 144 -6.37 14.33 -7.13
N LEU A 145 -7.34 13.96 -6.31
CA LEU A 145 -8.69 14.48 -6.41
C LEU A 145 -8.76 15.86 -5.80
N ASP A 146 -9.56 16.72 -6.41
CA ASP A 146 -9.83 18.03 -5.84
C ASP A 146 -10.53 17.88 -4.48
N GLY A 147 -9.99 18.51 -3.43
CA GLY A 147 -10.40 18.35 -2.03
C GLY A 147 -9.55 17.36 -1.21
N GLU A 148 -8.85 16.40 -1.84
CA GLU A 148 -8.03 15.39 -1.16
C GLU A 148 -6.53 15.70 -1.16
N GLN A 149 -6.16 16.93 -1.57
CA GLN A 149 -4.75 17.33 -1.66
C GLN A 149 -4.05 17.24 -0.31
N GLU A 150 -4.71 17.63 0.78
CA GLU A 150 -4.13 17.59 2.13
C GLU A 150 -3.80 16.17 2.57
N SER A 151 -4.75 15.27 2.38
CA SER A 151 -4.65 13.85 2.72
C SER A 151 -3.54 13.17 1.91
N HIS A 152 -3.53 13.39 0.58
CA HIS A 152 -2.45 12.91 -0.27
C HIS A 152 -1.09 13.44 0.18
N ILE A 153 -0.99 14.75 0.44
CA ILE A 153 0.23 15.40 0.88
C ILE A 153 0.72 14.73 2.17
N LYS A 154 -0.12 14.62 3.19
CA LYS A 154 0.23 13.99 4.47
C LYS A 154 0.69 12.53 4.33
N ASP A 155 -0.06 11.73 3.56
CA ASP A 155 0.20 10.29 3.44
C ASP A 155 1.38 9.99 2.51
N ALA A 156 1.51 10.72 1.40
CA ALA A 156 2.55 10.46 0.43
C ALA A 156 3.87 11.14 0.80
N HIS A 157 3.87 12.26 1.54
CA HIS A 157 5.00 13.20 1.53
C HIS A 157 5.48 13.75 2.91
N GLY A 158 5.16 13.12 4.04
CA GLY A 158 5.76 13.46 5.35
C GLY A 158 5.71 14.95 5.75
N ASP A 159 6.61 15.38 6.63
CA ASP A 159 6.62 16.73 7.22
C ASP A 159 7.43 17.75 6.42
N TYR A 160 8.53 17.31 5.78
CA TYR A 160 9.46 18.15 5.05
C TYR A 160 9.69 17.63 3.63
N GLU A 161 9.72 18.54 2.66
CA GLU A 161 9.92 18.21 1.24
C GLU A 161 10.87 19.18 0.54
N CYS A 162 11.56 18.71 -0.51
CA CYS A 162 12.40 19.58 -1.34
C CYS A 162 11.52 20.49 -2.21
N ALA A 163 11.80 21.80 -2.18
CA ALA A 163 11.05 22.79 -2.96
C ALA A 163 11.55 22.94 -4.41
N LEU A 164 12.70 22.36 -4.75
CA LEU A 164 13.37 22.58 -6.03
C LEU A 164 12.78 21.70 -7.15
N SER A 165 12.48 22.32 -8.29
CA SER A 165 11.91 21.68 -9.49
C SER A 165 12.90 20.78 -10.21
N ALA A 166 14.19 21.00 -10.02
CA ALA A 166 15.27 20.19 -10.59
C ALA A 166 15.45 18.80 -9.93
N CYS A 167 14.66 18.49 -8.91
CA CYS A 167 14.63 17.15 -8.32
C CYS A 167 13.82 16.20 -9.22
N GLY A 168 14.42 15.80 -10.35
CA GLY A 168 13.79 15.01 -11.40
C GLY A 168 13.79 13.50 -11.18
N ASP A 169 14.58 12.99 -10.24
CA ASP A 169 14.71 11.55 -9.99
C ASP A 169 14.01 11.18 -8.70
N GLY A 170 12.75 10.76 -8.83
CA GLY A 170 11.82 10.40 -7.76
C GLY A 170 12.40 9.43 -6.72
N LEU A 171 13.09 10.00 -5.73
CA LEU A 171 13.63 9.36 -4.54
C LEU A 171 13.04 10.04 -3.28
N PRO A 172 13.02 9.33 -2.15
CA PRO A 172 11.82 9.17 -1.33
C PRO A 172 11.31 10.47 -0.73
N SER A 173 10.01 10.68 -0.92
CA SER A 173 9.19 11.59 -0.15
C SER A 173 9.10 11.12 1.31
N ARG A 174 8.87 12.07 2.22
CA ARG A 174 8.91 11.97 3.70
C ARG A 174 10.25 12.29 4.36
N PHE A 175 10.88 13.42 4.01
CA PHE A 175 12.06 13.85 4.76
C PHE A 175 11.72 14.25 6.20
N THR A 176 12.65 13.97 7.12
CA THR A 176 12.82 14.77 8.33
C THR A 176 13.53 16.07 7.98
N MET A 177 13.49 17.08 8.85
CA MET A 177 14.20 18.34 8.60
C MET A 177 15.69 18.13 8.28
N GLU A 178 16.36 17.23 9.02
CA GLU A 178 17.76 16.91 8.79
C GLU A 178 17.98 16.13 7.48
N ALA A 179 17.07 15.22 7.13
CA ALA A 179 17.15 14.49 5.87
C ALA A 179 16.96 15.42 4.66
N ALA A 180 16.04 16.39 4.75
CA ALA A 180 15.84 17.41 3.72
C ALA A 180 17.09 18.29 3.57
N ARG A 181 17.72 18.68 4.68
CA ARG A 181 18.97 19.45 4.66
C ARG A 181 20.12 18.67 4.00
N LEU A 182 20.32 17.41 4.40
CA LEU A 182 21.34 16.56 3.81
C LEU A 182 21.09 16.28 2.34
N HIS A 183 19.82 16.17 1.92
CA HIS A 183 19.41 16.08 0.53
C HIS A 183 19.85 17.32 -0.27
N LEU A 184 19.60 18.54 0.22
CA LEU A 184 20.05 19.77 -0.44
C LEU A 184 21.57 19.84 -0.62
N ILE A 185 22.34 19.37 0.37
CA ILE A 185 23.81 19.36 0.31
C ILE A 185 24.32 18.28 -0.65
N SER A 186 23.74 17.08 -0.57
CA SER A 186 24.27 15.91 -1.29
C SER A 186 23.83 15.87 -2.76
N VAL A 187 22.56 16.18 -3.02
CA VAL A 187 21.93 16.11 -4.34
C VAL A 187 22.06 17.44 -5.06
N HIS A 188 21.69 18.55 -4.41
CA HIS A 188 21.74 19.88 -5.02
C HIS A 188 23.06 20.63 -4.80
N LYS A 189 24.07 20.00 -4.17
CA LYS A 189 25.41 20.57 -3.93
C LYS A 189 25.38 21.93 -3.22
N MET A 190 24.36 22.19 -2.40
CA MET A 190 24.25 23.42 -1.63
C MET A 190 25.30 23.48 -0.52
N ASP A 191 25.78 24.68 -0.22
CA ASP A 191 26.69 24.89 0.91
C ASP A 191 26.02 24.54 2.25
N LYS A 192 26.79 23.96 3.16
CA LYS A 192 26.27 23.47 4.45
C LYS A 192 25.69 24.60 5.31
N ASN A 193 26.21 25.82 5.17
CA ASN A 193 25.77 26.98 5.95
C ASN A 193 24.52 27.64 5.35
N THR A 194 24.27 27.45 4.04
CA THR A 194 23.11 28.01 3.34
C THR A 194 21.96 27.00 3.15
N ALA A 195 22.23 25.70 3.35
CA ALA A 195 21.22 24.65 3.39
C ALA A 195 20.28 24.75 4.62
N TYR A 196 20.56 25.67 5.56
CA TYR A 196 19.74 25.98 6.73
C TYR A 196 19.02 27.32 6.54
N SER A 197 17.73 27.31 6.23
CA SER A 197 16.88 28.46 6.54
C SER A 197 15.44 28.02 6.77
N PRO A 198 15.12 27.47 7.96
CA PRO A 198 13.75 27.42 8.43
C PRO A 198 13.34 28.85 8.79
N PHE A 199 12.34 29.37 8.08
CA PHE A 199 11.55 30.56 8.42
C PHE A 199 12.31 31.81 8.94
N ASN A 200 12.46 32.82 8.08
CA ASN A 200 12.48 34.21 8.56
C ASN A 200 11.12 34.86 8.25
N PRO A 201 10.28 35.15 9.25
CA PRO A 201 8.95 35.74 9.04
C PRO A 201 8.98 37.17 8.46
N TYR A 202 10.16 37.80 8.36
CA TYR A 202 10.33 39.13 7.75
C TYR A 202 10.73 39.12 6.27
N TYR A 203 11.13 37.98 5.69
CA TYR A 203 11.51 37.91 4.28
C TYR A 203 10.55 37.01 3.49
N SER A 204 9.82 37.64 2.58
CA SER A 204 8.81 37.04 1.72
C SER A 204 9.36 35.82 0.96
N LEU A 205 8.85 34.62 1.28
CA LEU A 205 8.57 33.43 0.45
C LEU A 205 9.52 32.96 -0.69
N ARG A 206 10.63 33.63 -1.03
CA ARG A 206 11.38 33.40 -2.28
C ARG A 206 12.70 32.66 -2.13
N LYS A 207 13.09 32.22 -0.92
CA LYS A 207 14.40 31.59 -0.67
C LYS A 207 14.37 30.30 0.17
N ASN A 208 13.19 29.72 0.39
CA ASN A 208 13.09 28.50 1.19
C ASN A 208 13.13 27.27 0.27
N HIS A 209 14.22 26.52 0.34
CA HIS A 209 14.46 25.31 -0.46
C HIS A 209 13.88 24.02 0.18
N ILE A 210 13.33 24.15 1.40
CA ILE A 210 12.61 23.11 2.13
C ILE A 210 11.20 23.62 2.39
N ILE A 211 10.21 22.79 2.07
CA ILE A 211 8.80 23.00 2.41
C ILE A 211 8.57 22.41 3.80
N ASP A 212 8.21 23.24 4.78
CA ASP A 212 7.75 22.82 6.12
C ASP A 212 6.22 22.87 6.17
N ARG A 213 5.58 21.71 6.30
CA ARG A 213 4.13 21.59 6.25
C ARG A 213 3.43 21.92 7.55
N LYS A 214 4.12 21.86 8.70
CA LYS A 214 3.55 22.24 9.99
C LYS A 214 3.42 23.76 10.11
N ALA A 215 4.32 24.50 9.46
CA ALA A 215 4.30 25.96 9.43
C ALA A 215 3.47 26.55 8.27
N PHE A 216 3.28 25.82 7.17
CA PHE A 216 2.58 26.29 5.95
C PHE A 216 1.13 25.75 5.82
N VAL A 217 0.21 26.24 6.65
CA VAL A 217 -1.18 25.72 6.75
C VAL A 217 -2.15 26.27 5.67
N ARG A 218 -1.72 27.03 4.65
CA ARG A 218 -2.66 27.80 3.79
C ARG A 218 -2.36 27.88 2.30
N PHE A 219 -1.86 26.80 1.68
CA PHE A 219 -1.34 26.91 0.32
C PHE A 219 -1.84 25.85 -0.66
N TYR A 220 -3.16 25.71 -0.72
CA TYR A 220 -3.87 25.18 -1.90
C TYR A 220 -3.75 26.09 -3.14
N LEU A 221 -3.02 27.21 -3.05
CA LEU A 221 -2.90 28.25 -4.08
C LEU A 221 -1.46 28.52 -4.56
N ILE A 222 -0.45 27.73 -4.16
CA ILE A 222 0.91 27.93 -4.70
C ILE A 222 0.93 27.45 -6.14
N LYS A 223 0.99 28.41 -7.08
CA LYS A 223 1.55 28.18 -8.41
C LYS A 223 2.91 27.53 -8.22
N LYS A 224 3.14 26.40 -8.90
CA LYS A 224 4.40 25.64 -9.00
C LYS A 224 5.60 26.43 -8.47
N PHE A 225 6.24 25.97 -7.39
CA PHE A 225 7.40 26.66 -6.82
C PHE A 225 8.44 26.90 -7.92
N GLU A 226 8.68 28.18 -8.23
CA GLU A 226 9.69 28.58 -9.19
C GLU A 226 11.05 28.56 -8.48
N ASP A 227 12.02 27.89 -9.10
CA ASP A 227 13.37 27.79 -8.55
C ASP A 227 14.01 29.18 -8.46
N CYS A 228 14.79 29.41 -7.40
CA CYS A 228 15.55 30.65 -7.29
C CYS A 228 16.61 30.72 -8.41
N GLN A 229 16.95 31.91 -8.92
CA GLN A 229 17.96 32.02 -9.99
C GLN A 229 19.29 31.38 -9.60
N ALA A 230 19.74 31.58 -8.36
CA ALA A 230 20.94 30.93 -7.83
C ALA A 230 20.86 29.38 -7.79
N CYS A 231 19.65 28.84 -7.70
CA CYS A 231 19.37 27.41 -7.69
C CYS A 231 19.44 26.84 -9.11
N LEU A 232 18.89 27.58 -10.09
CA LEU A 232 18.98 27.26 -11.52
C LEU A 232 20.44 27.32 -12.01
N ASP A 233 21.19 28.32 -11.57
CA ASP A 233 22.61 28.52 -11.93
C ASP A 233 23.53 27.45 -11.31
N SER A 234 23.07 26.76 -10.26
CA SER A 234 23.82 25.67 -9.60
C SER A 234 23.51 24.28 -10.17
N LEU A 235 22.62 24.17 -11.17
CA LEU A 235 22.29 22.90 -11.80
C LEU A 235 23.39 22.45 -12.76
N PRO A 236 23.74 21.15 -12.77
CA PRO A 236 24.71 20.63 -13.72
C PRO A 236 24.15 20.73 -15.15
N GLY A 237 24.64 21.71 -15.91
CA GLY A 237 24.23 21.95 -17.31
C GLY A 237 23.80 23.39 -17.64
N ALA A 238 23.84 24.33 -16.70
CA ALA A 238 23.65 25.76 -17.00
C ALA A 238 24.95 26.39 -17.55
N ASN A 239 25.32 26.03 -18.78
CA ASN A 239 26.19 26.77 -19.69
C ASN A 239 25.88 26.32 -21.13
#